data_AF-A0A0F9F7D6-F1
#
_entry.id   AF-A0A0F9F7D6-F1
#
_cell.length_a   1.000
_cell.length_b   1.000
_cell.length_c   1.000
_cell.angle_alpha   90.00
_cell.angle_beta   90.00
_cell.angle_gamma   90.00
#
_symmetry.space_group_name_H-M   'P 1'
#
loop_
_entity.id
_entity.type
_entity.pdbx_description
1 polymer ?
#
loop_
_entity_poly.entity_id
_entity_poly.type
_entity_poly.pdbx_seq_one_letter_code
_entity_poly.pdbx_strand_id
1 'polypeptide(L)'
;MIGTDGRLKRTVIWQCLPGATPRVDEQGNIYLAEIVKPAGRSYPAFFDGKLKPPGKIAKGASGDRFWTSYVSGSIIKFPPGGGVIGRRVDGRDANYAFGIPTKVKGALWIHSGASNVPSWRTKGTPDICLCVPMRFDVDEFGRVFYPDAARFRAGVLDGNGNVITHFGSYGNQDSAGPGSAVAQPEIAFAWPQVVAADSRAVYVADQLNRRIVRVKLAYAAEAVCPVSK
;
A
#
# COMPACT_ATOMS: atom_id res chain seq x y z
N MET A 1 2.26 17.24 -12.57
CA MET A 1 0.98 17.32 -13.30
C MET A 1 1.25 17.82 -14.69
N ILE A 2 0.88 17.04 -15.70
CA ILE A 2 1.02 17.39 -17.11
C ILE A 2 -0.37 17.85 -17.60
N GLY A 3 -0.42 18.95 -18.34
CA GLY A 3 -1.66 19.43 -18.96
C GLY A 3 -2.12 18.54 -20.11
N THR A 4 -3.35 18.74 -20.57
CA THR A 4 -3.85 18.12 -21.80
C THR A 4 -3.05 18.54 -23.04
N ASP A 5 -2.31 19.65 -22.93
CA ASP A 5 -1.34 20.14 -23.92
C ASP A 5 0.03 19.46 -23.81
N GLY A 6 0.20 18.47 -22.92
CA GLY A 6 1.46 17.77 -22.71
C GLY A 6 2.51 18.57 -21.93
N ARG A 7 2.21 19.79 -21.49
CA ARG A 7 3.18 20.65 -20.77
C ARG A 7 3.14 20.41 -19.27
N LEU A 8 4.30 20.51 -18.62
CA LEU A 8 4.39 20.48 -17.16
C LEU A 8 3.68 21.72 -16.59
N LYS A 9 2.58 21.52 -15.86
CA LYS A 9 1.87 22.62 -15.18
C LYS A 9 2.47 22.95 -13.82
N ARG A 10 2.70 21.92 -13.01
CA ARG A 10 3.29 22.03 -11.67
C ARG A 10 3.72 20.67 -11.12
N THR A 11 4.59 20.69 -10.13
CA THR A 11 4.88 19.54 -9.26
C THR A 11 3.87 19.50 -8.13
N VAL A 12 3.17 18.37 -7.97
CA VAL A 12 2.17 18.17 -6.90
C VAL A 12 2.72 17.34 -5.74
N ILE A 13 3.60 16.38 -6.03
CA ILE A 13 4.31 15.62 -4.99
C ILE A 13 5.80 15.85 -5.19
N TRP A 14 6.47 16.33 -4.13
CA TRP A 14 7.91 16.46 -4.11
C TRP A 14 8.53 15.26 -3.40
N GLN A 15 9.36 14.51 -4.13
CA GLN A 15 9.98 13.22 -3.77
C GLN A 15 8.99 12.03 -3.69
N CYS A 16 9.24 11.01 -4.50
CA CYS A 16 8.59 9.70 -4.47
C CYS A 16 9.60 8.63 -4.90
N LEU A 17 9.39 7.37 -4.53
CA LEU A 17 10.20 6.29 -5.08
C LEU A 17 10.00 6.16 -6.59
N PRO A 18 11.00 5.63 -7.33
CA PRO A 18 10.82 5.25 -8.73
C PRO A 18 9.67 4.26 -8.99
N GLY A 19 9.25 3.48 -7.98
CA GLY A 19 8.13 2.54 -8.05
C GLY A 19 6.85 3.03 -7.38
N ALA A 20 6.74 4.33 -7.07
CA ALA A 20 5.56 4.87 -6.44
C ALA A 20 4.33 4.72 -7.36
N THR A 21 3.20 4.32 -6.77
CA THR A 21 1.94 4.14 -7.49
C THR A 21 0.99 5.26 -7.08
N PRO A 22 0.81 6.32 -7.89
CA PRO A 22 -0.18 7.35 -7.61
C PRO A 22 -1.61 6.90 -8.01
N ARG A 23 -2.59 7.38 -7.26
CA ARG A 23 -4.03 7.36 -7.59
C ARG A 23 -4.64 8.73 -7.31
N VAL A 24 -5.75 9.04 -7.95
CA VAL A 24 -6.47 10.31 -7.77
C VAL A 24 -7.97 10.00 -7.66
N ASP A 25 -8.66 10.61 -6.71
CA ASP A 25 -10.13 10.52 -6.60
C ASP A 25 -10.83 11.65 -7.37
N GLU A 26 -12.16 11.62 -7.43
CA GLU A 26 -12.96 12.62 -8.15
C GLU A 26 -12.81 14.04 -7.58
N GLN A 27 -12.44 14.18 -6.31
CA GLN A 27 -12.17 15.48 -5.69
C GLN A 27 -10.75 15.99 -6.00
N GLY A 28 -9.95 15.20 -6.73
CA GLY A 28 -8.57 15.51 -7.09
C GLY A 28 -7.56 15.24 -5.98
N ASN A 29 -7.95 14.58 -4.88
CA ASN A 29 -6.99 14.17 -3.86
C ASN A 29 -6.04 13.13 -4.43
N ILE A 30 -4.79 13.17 -3.98
CA ILE A 30 -3.72 12.32 -4.49
C ILE A 30 -3.40 11.26 -3.44
N TYR A 31 -3.38 10.00 -3.85
CA TYR A 31 -2.99 8.87 -3.01
C TYR A 31 -1.65 8.33 -3.51
N LEU A 32 -0.75 8.02 -2.59
CA LEU A 32 0.59 7.53 -2.89
C LEU A 32 0.94 6.34 -1.99
N ALA A 33 1.33 5.22 -2.61
CA ALA A 33 2.03 4.16 -1.90
C ALA A 33 3.51 4.52 -1.79
N GLU A 34 4.03 4.62 -0.58
CA GLU A 34 5.39 5.07 -0.34
C GLU A 34 6.02 4.36 0.86
N ILE A 35 7.36 4.21 0.90
CA ILE A 35 8.08 3.53 2.00
C ILE A 35 8.23 4.44 3.23
N VAL A 36 7.18 5.20 3.52
CA VAL A 36 7.04 6.04 4.70
C VAL A 36 6.42 5.21 5.81
N LYS A 37 6.93 5.37 7.02
CA LYS A 37 6.45 4.73 8.24
C LYS A 37 6.32 5.78 9.34
N PRO A 38 5.50 5.55 10.37
CA PRO A 38 5.50 6.41 11.54
C PRO A 38 6.91 6.55 12.13
N ALA A 39 7.22 7.72 12.71
CA ALA A 39 8.50 7.95 13.35
C ALA A 39 8.83 6.84 14.38
N GLY A 40 10.10 6.43 14.43
CA GLY A 40 10.56 5.35 15.30
C GLY A 40 10.12 3.92 14.90
N ARG A 41 9.29 3.73 13.88
CA ARG A 41 8.83 2.41 13.43
C ARG A 41 9.69 1.88 12.27
N SER A 42 9.95 0.57 12.28
CA SER A 42 10.54 -0.19 11.17
C SER A 42 9.50 -0.98 10.37
N TYR A 43 8.42 -1.38 11.04
CA TYR A 43 7.28 -2.10 10.47
C TYR A 43 6.00 -1.69 11.23
N PRO A 44 4.82 -2.05 10.70
CA PRO A 44 3.56 -1.75 11.36
C PRO A 44 3.40 -2.43 12.73
N ALA A 45 2.56 -1.84 13.60
CA ALA A 45 2.28 -2.30 14.97
C ALA A 45 1.89 -3.79 15.09
N PHE A 46 1.27 -4.35 14.06
CA PHE A 46 0.93 -5.78 14.00
C PHE A 46 2.10 -6.72 14.30
N PHE A 47 3.34 -6.32 13.99
CA PHE A 47 4.54 -7.12 14.17
C PHE A 47 5.23 -6.87 15.52
N ASP A 48 4.67 -6.03 16.38
CA ASP A 48 5.19 -5.79 17.73
C ASP A 48 5.21 -7.11 18.51
N GLY A 49 6.36 -7.44 19.12
CA GLY A 49 6.59 -8.72 19.79
C GLY A 49 6.74 -9.95 18.87
N LYS A 50 6.37 -9.85 17.59
CA LYS A 50 6.47 -10.96 16.61
C LYS A 50 7.78 -10.94 15.84
N LEU A 51 8.31 -9.75 15.56
CA LEU A 51 9.57 -9.56 14.84
C LEU A 51 10.52 -8.71 15.67
N LYS A 52 11.81 -9.03 15.60
CA LYS A 52 12.86 -8.15 16.15
C LYS A 52 13.07 -6.98 15.20
N PRO A 53 13.20 -5.73 15.71
CA PRO A 53 13.56 -4.61 14.88
C PRO A 53 14.92 -4.88 14.24
N PRO A 54 15.14 -4.40 13.02
CA PRO A 54 16.35 -4.70 12.29
C PRO A 54 17.55 -3.98 12.91
N GLY A 55 18.71 -4.65 12.90
CA GLY A 55 19.96 -4.08 13.39
C GLY A 55 20.53 -3.01 12.47
N LYS A 56 21.76 -2.54 12.75
CA LYS A 56 22.49 -1.68 11.79
C LYS A 56 22.82 -2.50 10.55
N ILE A 57 22.48 -1.98 9.37
CA ILE A 57 22.78 -2.64 8.10
C ILE A 57 24.25 -2.43 7.75
N ALA A 58 24.98 -3.53 7.57
CA ALA A 58 26.27 -3.50 6.89
C ALA A 58 26.05 -3.16 5.40
N LYS A 59 26.86 -2.28 4.83
CA LYS A 59 26.79 -1.97 3.39
C LYS A 59 26.82 -3.27 2.57
N GLY A 60 25.85 -3.45 1.69
CA GLY A 60 25.78 -4.61 0.79
C GLY A 60 25.11 -5.87 1.35
N ALA A 61 24.43 -5.80 2.50
CA ALA A 61 23.65 -6.93 3.02
C ALA A 61 22.38 -7.16 2.17
N SER A 62 22.48 -8.01 1.14
CA SER A 62 21.36 -8.45 0.29
C SER A 62 20.74 -9.78 0.74
N GLY A 63 21.06 -10.26 1.95
CA GLY A 63 20.65 -11.58 2.44
C GLY A 63 20.17 -11.62 3.90
N ASP A 64 19.89 -10.48 4.52
CA ASP A 64 19.36 -10.47 5.88
C ASP A 64 17.84 -10.73 5.90
N ARG A 65 17.32 -11.11 7.09
CA ARG A 65 15.94 -11.58 7.29
C ARG A 65 14.94 -10.45 7.57
N PHE A 66 15.29 -9.17 7.35
CA PHE A 66 14.43 -8.04 7.74
C PHE A 66 13.48 -7.58 6.65
N TRP A 67 13.06 -8.50 5.78
CA TRP A 67 12.22 -8.22 4.61
C TRP A 67 10.96 -7.42 4.94
N THR A 68 10.28 -7.76 6.05
CA THR A 68 9.10 -7.02 6.51
C THR A 68 9.41 -5.55 6.75
N SER A 69 10.58 -5.19 7.30
CA SER A 69 10.99 -3.79 7.42
C SER A 69 11.23 -3.18 6.05
N TYR A 70 11.86 -3.90 5.13
CA TYR A 70 12.21 -3.41 3.80
C TYR A 70 11.05 -3.12 2.88
N VAL A 71 9.93 -3.83 3.06
CA VAL A 71 8.78 -3.74 2.14
C VAL A 71 7.56 -3.11 2.79
N SER A 72 7.59 -2.84 4.09
CA SER A 72 6.50 -2.14 4.78
C SER A 72 6.50 -0.67 4.39
N GLY A 73 5.41 -0.21 3.81
CA GLY A 73 5.17 1.19 3.53
C GLY A 73 3.82 1.64 4.08
N SER A 74 3.36 2.75 3.51
CA SER A 74 2.08 3.36 3.81
C SER A 74 1.37 3.76 2.53
N ILE A 75 0.04 3.83 2.60
CA ILE A 75 -0.74 4.67 1.69
C ILE A 75 -0.85 6.06 2.33
N ILE A 76 -0.60 7.10 1.55
CA ILE A 76 -0.66 8.50 1.98
C ILE A 76 -1.66 9.24 1.11
N LYS A 77 -2.60 9.96 1.72
CA LYS A 77 -3.51 10.87 1.00
C LYS A 77 -3.07 12.31 1.17
N PHE A 78 -3.00 13.03 0.06
CA PHE A 78 -2.73 14.46 -0.04
C PHE A 78 -3.94 15.17 -0.65
N PRO A 79 -4.19 16.45 -0.33
CA PRO A 79 -5.20 17.24 -1.03
C PRO A 79 -4.79 17.48 -2.50
N PRO A 80 -5.66 18.07 -3.33
CA PRO A 80 -5.31 18.41 -4.73
C PRO A 80 -4.14 19.40 -4.85
N GLY A 81 -3.85 20.14 -3.77
CA GLY A 81 -2.66 20.97 -3.64
C GLY A 81 -1.34 20.19 -3.60
N GLY A 82 -1.41 18.90 -3.24
CA GLY A 82 -0.27 18.02 -3.13
C GLY A 82 0.47 18.11 -1.79
N GLY A 83 1.72 17.67 -1.77
CA GLY A 83 2.53 17.58 -0.56
C GLY A 83 3.99 17.23 -0.81
N VAL A 84 4.75 17.10 0.27
CA VAL A 84 6.20 16.86 0.21
C VAL A 84 6.59 15.77 1.19
N ILE A 85 7.43 14.84 0.73
CA ILE A 85 8.13 13.88 1.59
C ILE A 85 9.60 14.30 1.61
N GLY A 86 10.13 14.72 2.75
CA GLY A 86 11.52 15.19 2.80
C GLY A 86 12.00 15.60 4.18
N ARG A 87 13.33 15.69 4.33
CA ARG A 87 13.97 16.02 5.61
C ARG A 87 13.94 17.52 5.96
N ARG A 88 13.80 18.38 4.95
CA ARG A 88 13.93 19.85 5.07
C ARG A 88 12.60 20.56 4.84
N VAL A 89 11.51 19.99 5.36
CA VAL A 89 10.17 20.58 5.32
C VAL A 89 9.53 20.48 6.68
N ASP A 90 8.64 21.41 7.00
CA ASP A 90 7.73 21.24 8.14
C ASP A 90 6.71 20.16 7.81
N GLY A 91 6.28 19.37 8.80
CA GLY A 91 5.36 18.28 8.57
C GLY A 91 5.38 17.26 9.69
N ARG A 92 4.62 16.18 9.49
CA ARG A 92 4.58 15.06 10.43
C ARG A 92 5.89 14.28 10.37
N ASP A 93 6.50 14.03 11.51
CA ASP A 93 7.69 13.18 11.60
C ASP A 93 7.40 11.76 11.14
N ALA A 94 8.33 11.21 10.36
CA ALA A 94 8.22 9.89 9.79
C ALA A 94 9.60 9.26 9.59
N ASN A 95 9.61 7.97 9.31
CA ASN A 95 10.78 7.26 8.83
C ASN A 95 10.59 6.93 7.35
N TYR A 96 11.61 7.17 6.55
CA TYR A 96 11.71 6.73 5.18
C TYR A 96 12.51 5.44 5.12
N ALA A 97 12.01 4.46 4.37
CA ALA A 97 12.67 3.19 4.13
C ALA A 97 13.20 2.56 5.42
N PHE A 98 14.51 2.37 5.51
CA PHE A 98 15.18 1.75 6.64
C PHE A 98 15.55 2.76 7.73
N GLY A 99 14.54 3.37 8.34
CA GLY A 99 14.73 4.22 9.52
C GLY A 99 15.41 5.57 9.25
N ILE A 100 15.45 6.02 8.00
CA ILE A 100 15.93 7.36 7.64
C ILE A 100 14.92 8.38 8.17
N PRO A 101 15.26 9.26 9.12
CA PRO A 101 14.32 10.30 9.56
C PRO A 101 13.92 11.18 8.37
N THR A 102 12.62 11.44 8.24
CA THR A 102 12.02 12.31 7.21
C THR A 102 10.79 13.00 7.78
N LYS A 103 10.16 13.87 6.99
CA LYS A 103 8.88 14.50 7.32
C LYS A 103 7.93 14.42 6.14
N VAL A 104 6.63 14.39 6.44
CA VAL A 104 5.56 14.45 5.44
C VAL A 104 4.75 15.72 5.64
N LYS A 105 4.84 16.64 4.67
CA LYS A 105 4.10 17.91 4.64
C LYS A 105 2.82 17.76 3.81
N GLY A 106 1.70 18.23 4.36
CA GLY A 106 0.44 18.36 3.63
C GLY A 106 -0.36 17.05 3.47
N ALA A 107 0.06 15.94 4.07
CA ALA A 107 -0.76 14.73 4.09
C ALA A 107 -2.02 14.94 4.94
N LEU A 108 -3.18 14.59 4.37
CA LEU A 108 -4.45 14.51 5.10
C LEU A 108 -4.39 13.34 6.10
N TRP A 109 -3.89 12.20 5.63
CA TRP A 109 -3.65 11.03 6.49
C TRP A 109 -2.54 10.12 5.92
N ILE A 110 -2.02 9.25 6.78
CA ILE A 110 -1.00 8.24 6.46
C ILE A 110 -1.45 6.92 7.09
N HIS A 111 -1.73 5.91 6.27
CA HIS A 111 -2.08 4.56 6.73
C HIS A 111 -0.87 3.62 6.59
N SER A 112 -0.27 3.23 7.71
CA SER A 112 0.85 2.29 7.73
C SER A 112 0.37 0.84 7.76
N GLY A 113 0.89 0.01 6.86
CA GLY A 113 0.45 -1.38 6.72
C GLY A 113 0.26 -1.86 5.29
N ALA A 114 0.74 -1.09 4.31
CA ALA A 114 0.73 -1.47 2.91
C ALA A 114 2.07 -2.15 2.57
N SER A 115 2.05 -3.31 1.93
CA SER A 115 3.26 -3.97 1.42
C SER A 115 2.98 -4.78 0.15
N ASN A 116 3.90 -4.89 -0.81
CA ASN A 116 5.31 -4.48 -0.77
C ASN A 116 5.60 -3.10 -1.41
N VAL A 117 6.16 -2.18 -0.62
CA VAL A 117 6.66 -0.89 -1.12
C VAL A 117 8.19 -0.89 -1.02
N PRO A 118 8.94 -1.20 -2.10
CA PRO A 118 10.39 -1.45 -2.03
C PRO A 118 11.24 -0.18 -2.11
N SER A 119 12.36 -0.13 -1.37
CA SER A 119 13.40 0.89 -1.53
C SER A 119 14.45 0.46 -2.56
N TRP A 120 14.27 0.84 -3.83
CA TRP A 120 15.29 0.60 -4.88
C TRP A 120 16.21 1.82 -5.03
N ARG A 121 17.53 1.61 -4.96
CA ARG A 121 18.57 2.64 -5.09
C ARG A 121 18.37 3.86 -4.18
N THR A 122 17.70 3.66 -3.05
CA THR A 122 17.53 4.70 -2.05
C THR A 122 18.82 4.77 -1.22
N LYS A 123 19.50 5.91 -1.27
CA LYS A 123 20.79 6.08 -0.59
C LYS A 123 20.69 5.76 0.89
N GLY A 124 21.53 4.84 1.37
CA GLY A 124 21.59 4.46 2.79
C GLY A 124 20.62 3.36 3.18
N THR A 125 19.93 2.72 2.24
CA THR A 125 19.11 1.53 2.47
C THR A 125 19.56 0.37 1.58
N PRO A 126 19.21 -0.88 1.91
CA PRO A 126 19.37 -1.99 0.99
C PRO A 126 18.61 -1.75 -0.31
N ASP A 127 19.14 -2.29 -1.38
CA ASP A 127 18.44 -2.39 -2.65
C ASP A 127 17.45 -3.55 -2.56
N ILE A 128 16.16 -3.22 -2.66
CA ILE A 128 15.05 -4.17 -2.59
C ILE A 128 14.35 -4.18 -3.93
N CYS A 129 14.06 -5.39 -4.45
CA CYS A 129 13.51 -5.59 -5.79
C CYS A 129 12.35 -4.64 -6.12
N LEU A 130 12.56 -3.78 -7.12
CA LEU A 130 11.54 -2.90 -7.71
C LEU A 130 10.62 -3.62 -8.68
N CYS A 131 10.96 -4.84 -9.12
CA CYS A 131 10.26 -5.54 -10.20
C CYS A 131 8.79 -5.89 -9.87
N VAL A 132 8.45 -5.89 -8.59
CA VAL A 132 7.15 -6.32 -8.10
C VAL A 132 6.53 -5.28 -7.16
N PRO A 133 6.58 -3.97 -7.43
CA PRO A 133 6.11 -2.99 -6.46
C PRO A 133 4.59 -3.12 -6.33
N MET A 134 4.07 -2.78 -5.17
CA MET A 134 2.63 -2.83 -5.00
C MET A 134 1.90 -1.83 -5.89
N ARG A 135 0.68 -2.21 -6.27
CA ARG A 135 -0.29 -1.29 -6.85
C ARG A 135 -1.61 -1.46 -6.10
N PHE A 136 -2.24 -0.34 -5.78
CA PHE A 136 -3.50 -0.28 -5.05
C PHE A 136 -4.52 0.50 -5.88
N ASP A 137 -5.76 0.51 -5.43
CA ASP A 137 -6.84 1.21 -6.12
C ASP A 137 -7.66 2.09 -5.19
N VAL A 138 -8.31 3.08 -5.79
CA VAL A 138 -9.28 3.96 -5.13
C VAL A 138 -10.54 3.94 -5.97
N ASP A 139 -11.67 3.56 -5.37
CA ASP A 139 -12.94 3.48 -6.09
C ASP A 139 -13.67 4.84 -6.16
N GLU A 140 -14.82 4.85 -6.83
CA GLU A 140 -15.65 6.05 -7.01
C GLU A 140 -16.19 6.64 -5.69
N PHE A 141 -16.18 5.88 -4.61
CA PHE A 141 -16.61 6.32 -3.27
C PHE A 141 -15.42 6.78 -2.41
N GLY A 142 -14.21 6.78 -2.96
CA GLY A 142 -12.98 7.13 -2.25
C GLY A 142 -12.49 6.05 -1.29
N ARG A 143 -13.00 4.82 -1.37
CA ARG A 143 -12.47 3.68 -0.61
C ARG A 143 -11.16 3.23 -1.23
N VAL A 144 -10.20 2.86 -0.39
CA VAL A 144 -8.86 2.46 -0.83
C VAL A 144 -8.67 0.97 -0.64
N PHE A 145 -8.37 0.25 -1.72
CA PHE A 145 -8.09 -1.18 -1.71
C PHE A 145 -6.61 -1.42 -1.98
N TYR A 146 -5.89 -2.02 -1.04
CA TYR A 146 -4.43 -2.13 -1.11
C TYR A 146 -3.93 -3.52 -0.69
N PRO A 147 -2.84 -4.02 -1.28
CA PRO A 147 -2.24 -5.26 -0.83
C PRO A 147 -1.37 -5.03 0.40
N ASP A 148 -1.24 -6.09 1.20
CA ASP A 148 -0.35 -6.19 2.33
C ASP A 148 0.31 -7.57 2.32
N ALA A 149 1.29 -7.72 1.43
CA ALA A 149 2.02 -8.96 1.23
C ALA A 149 2.70 -9.51 2.49
N ALA A 150 3.22 -8.63 3.34
CA ALA A 150 3.84 -9.00 4.62
C ALA A 150 2.86 -9.67 5.59
N ARG A 151 1.54 -9.50 5.40
CA ARG A 151 0.49 -10.16 6.19
C ARG A 151 -0.44 -11.03 5.35
N PHE A 152 -0.08 -11.31 4.09
CA PHE A 152 -0.82 -12.19 3.18
C PHE A 152 -2.29 -11.81 3.05
N ARG A 153 -2.58 -10.52 2.88
CA ARG A 153 -3.95 -10.00 2.82
C ARG A 153 -4.07 -8.81 1.88
N ALA A 154 -5.31 -8.41 1.59
CA ALA A 154 -5.64 -7.08 1.08
C ALA A 154 -6.47 -6.33 2.13
N GLY A 155 -6.19 -5.04 2.29
CA GLY A 155 -6.91 -4.15 3.20
C GLY A 155 -7.85 -3.19 2.45
N VAL A 156 -8.85 -2.69 3.16
CA VAL A 156 -9.83 -1.72 2.67
C VAL A 156 -9.93 -0.55 3.65
N LEU A 157 -9.74 0.66 3.16
CA LEU A 157 -9.90 1.90 3.93
C LEU A 157 -11.09 2.72 3.42
N ASP A 158 -11.67 3.52 4.29
CA ASP A 158 -12.54 4.62 3.88
C ASP A 158 -11.73 5.81 3.33
N GLY A 159 -12.42 6.83 2.80
CA GLY A 159 -11.77 8.04 2.26
C GLY A 159 -11.02 8.89 3.29
N ASN A 160 -11.22 8.63 4.59
CA ASN A 160 -10.55 9.26 5.72
C ASN A 160 -9.37 8.43 6.25
N GLY A 161 -9.08 7.28 5.65
CA GLY A 161 -7.97 6.40 6.02
C GLY A 161 -8.27 5.46 7.19
N ASN A 162 -9.54 5.38 7.63
CA ASN A 162 -9.96 4.41 8.64
C ASN A 162 -10.07 3.03 8.02
N VAL A 163 -9.71 1.99 8.78
CA VAL A 163 -9.82 0.60 8.32
C VAL A 163 -11.29 0.20 8.31
N ILE A 164 -11.79 -0.22 7.14
CA ILE A 164 -13.11 -0.83 7.00
C ILE A 164 -12.98 -2.33 7.28
N THR A 165 -12.10 -3.01 6.56
CA THR A 165 -11.88 -4.45 6.67
C THR A 165 -10.56 -4.88 6.03
N HIS A 166 -10.26 -6.17 6.11
CA HIS A 166 -9.25 -6.83 5.29
C HIS A 166 -9.70 -8.26 4.98
N PHE A 167 -9.17 -8.85 3.91
CA PHE A 167 -9.45 -10.23 3.55
C PHE A 167 -8.19 -10.94 3.07
N GLY A 168 -8.19 -12.25 3.24
CA GLY A 168 -7.05 -13.11 2.91
C GLY A 168 -6.24 -13.55 4.12
N SER A 169 -5.54 -14.65 3.96
CA SER A 169 -4.52 -15.17 4.88
C SER A 169 -3.46 -15.93 4.10
N TYR A 170 -2.38 -16.33 4.77
CA TYR A 170 -1.33 -17.13 4.13
C TYR A 170 -1.90 -18.40 3.50
N GLY A 171 -1.54 -18.65 2.26
CA GLY A 171 -1.76 -19.91 1.58
C GLY A 171 -0.97 -19.99 0.28
N ASN A 172 -0.82 -21.19 -0.24
CA ASN A 172 -0.01 -21.47 -1.43
C ASN A 172 -0.90 -21.86 -2.63
N GLN A 173 -0.29 -22.39 -3.70
CA GLN A 173 -1.01 -22.84 -4.90
C GLN A 173 -1.99 -23.99 -4.61
N ASP A 174 -1.74 -24.76 -3.55
CA ASP A 174 -2.62 -25.85 -3.10
C ASP A 174 -3.83 -25.32 -2.31
N SER A 175 -3.80 -24.03 -1.93
CA SER A 175 -4.83 -23.33 -1.16
C SER A 175 -5.66 -22.42 -2.08
N ALA A 176 -6.69 -22.97 -2.75
CA ALA A 176 -7.57 -22.26 -3.68
C ALA A 176 -9.06 -22.29 -3.26
N GLY A 177 -9.34 -22.62 -2.00
CA GLY A 177 -10.68 -22.65 -1.41
C GLY A 177 -11.20 -24.07 -1.15
N PRO A 178 -12.49 -24.26 -0.84
CA PRO A 178 -13.03 -25.53 -0.34
C PRO A 178 -12.80 -26.78 -1.21
N GLY A 179 -12.55 -26.60 -2.51
CA GLY A 179 -12.29 -27.70 -3.46
C GLY A 179 -10.82 -27.98 -3.76
N SER A 180 -9.87 -27.27 -3.14
CA SER A 180 -8.44 -27.49 -3.37
C SER A 180 -7.82 -28.50 -2.41
N ALA A 181 -6.60 -28.95 -2.71
CA ALA A 181 -5.87 -29.91 -1.88
C ALA A 181 -5.68 -29.45 -0.43
N VAL A 182 -5.52 -28.13 -0.22
CA VAL A 182 -5.59 -27.47 1.08
C VAL A 182 -6.82 -26.55 1.08
N ALA A 183 -7.89 -26.95 1.75
CA ALA A 183 -9.18 -26.26 1.65
C ALA A 183 -9.22 -24.87 2.34
N GLN A 184 -8.23 -24.55 3.18
CA GLN A 184 -8.18 -23.32 3.98
C GLN A 184 -6.85 -22.57 3.73
N PRO A 185 -6.84 -21.23 3.84
CA PRO A 185 -7.99 -20.35 4.08
C PRO A 185 -8.89 -20.22 2.84
N GLU A 186 -10.13 -19.79 3.04
CA GLU A 186 -11.09 -19.50 1.95
C GLU A 186 -10.50 -18.56 0.89
N ILE A 187 -9.82 -17.51 1.35
CA ILE A 187 -9.06 -16.59 0.50
C ILE A 187 -7.60 -16.69 0.91
N ALA A 188 -6.80 -17.32 0.06
CA ALA A 188 -5.38 -17.54 0.29
C ALA A 188 -4.53 -16.59 -0.55
N PHE A 189 -3.45 -16.09 0.04
CA PHE A 189 -2.42 -15.33 -0.65
C PHE A 189 -1.02 -15.81 -0.26
N ALA A 190 -0.12 -15.84 -1.24
CA ALA A 190 1.32 -16.02 -1.00
C ALA A 190 2.07 -14.69 -1.18
N TRP A 191 1.70 -13.90 -2.19
CA TRP A 191 2.28 -12.58 -2.45
C TRP A 191 1.29 -11.69 -3.20
N PRO A 192 0.28 -11.12 -2.50
CA PRO A 192 -0.66 -10.19 -3.11
C PRO A 192 0.10 -8.91 -3.47
N GLN A 193 0.08 -8.53 -4.75
CA GLN A 193 0.94 -7.46 -5.27
C GLN A 193 0.16 -6.31 -5.88
N VAL A 194 -0.87 -6.60 -6.68
CA VAL A 194 -1.66 -5.60 -7.40
C VAL A 194 -3.11 -5.78 -7.04
N VAL A 195 -3.77 -4.69 -6.68
CA VAL A 195 -5.20 -4.64 -6.43
C VAL A 195 -5.87 -3.70 -7.44
N ALA A 196 -6.98 -4.15 -8.00
CA ALA A 196 -7.92 -3.34 -8.77
C ALA A 196 -9.34 -3.61 -8.23
N ALA A 197 -10.15 -2.57 -8.11
CA ALA A 197 -11.50 -2.70 -7.55
C ALA A 197 -12.53 -2.03 -8.45
N ASP A 198 -13.72 -2.64 -8.52
CA ASP A 198 -14.93 -2.01 -9.04
C ASP A 198 -16.06 -2.15 -8.00
N SER A 199 -17.25 -1.66 -8.32
CA SER A 199 -18.42 -1.70 -7.43
C SER A 199 -18.92 -3.12 -7.07
N ARG A 200 -18.43 -4.16 -7.73
CA ARG A 200 -18.89 -5.56 -7.61
C ARG A 200 -17.82 -6.52 -7.11
N ALA A 201 -16.54 -6.23 -7.36
CA ALA A 201 -15.46 -7.14 -7.04
C ALA A 201 -14.11 -6.43 -6.84
N VAL A 202 -13.23 -7.10 -6.10
CA VAL A 202 -11.81 -6.77 -5.97
C VAL A 202 -11.00 -7.87 -6.64
N TYR A 203 -10.05 -7.48 -7.48
CA TYR A 203 -9.12 -8.38 -8.16
C TYR A 203 -7.74 -8.20 -7.56
N VAL A 204 -7.14 -9.30 -7.11
CA VAL A 204 -5.81 -9.30 -6.48
C VAL A 204 -4.87 -10.20 -7.26
N ALA A 205 -3.79 -9.64 -7.80
CA ALA A 205 -2.72 -10.42 -8.40
C ALA A 205 -1.87 -11.06 -7.29
N ASP A 206 -1.98 -12.37 -7.14
CA ASP A 206 -1.26 -13.18 -6.15
C ASP A 206 -0.09 -13.87 -6.83
N GLN A 207 1.00 -13.12 -6.98
CA GLN A 207 2.05 -13.39 -7.96
C GLN A 207 2.73 -14.75 -7.72
N LEU A 208 3.08 -15.08 -6.46
CA LEU A 208 3.77 -16.33 -6.14
C LEU A 208 2.87 -17.56 -6.29
N ASN A 209 1.55 -17.39 -6.16
CA ASN A 209 0.60 -18.44 -6.49
C ASN A 209 0.20 -18.44 -7.98
N ARG A 210 0.76 -17.54 -8.79
CA ARG A 210 0.56 -17.46 -10.25
C ARG A 210 -0.92 -17.37 -10.64
N ARG A 211 -1.69 -16.59 -9.88
CA ARG A 211 -3.14 -16.45 -10.09
C ARG A 211 -3.63 -15.02 -9.85
N ILE A 212 -4.83 -14.76 -10.33
CA ILE A 212 -5.63 -13.60 -9.94
C ILE A 212 -6.77 -14.12 -9.06
N VAL A 213 -6.90 -13.58 -7.86
CA VAL A 213 -8.03 -13.86 -6.96
C VAL A 213 -9.08 -12.79 -7.18
N ARG A 214 -10.31 -13.20 -7.49
CA ARG A 214 -11.47 -12.31 -7.59
C ARG A 214 -12.33 -12.48 -6.34
N VAL A 215 -12.50 -11.41 -5.58
CA VAL A 215 -13.33 -11.37 -4.36
C VAL A 215 -14.59 -10.57 -4.66
N LYS A 216 -15.76 -11.18 -4.52
CA LYS A 216 -17.04 -10.50 -4.68
C LYS A 216 -17.24 -9.53 -3.52
N LEU A 217 -17.64 -8.30 -3.83
CA LEU A 217 -18.11 -7.34 -2.84
C LEU A 217 -19.61 -7.54 -2.60
N ALA A 218 -20.00 -7.50 -1.34
CA ALA A 218 -21.40 -7.49 -0.92
C ALA A 218 -21.59 -6.35 0.09
N TYR A 219 -22.77 -5.74 0.06
CA TYR A 219 -23.15 -4.72 1.01
C TYR A 219 -23.83 -5.37 2.22
N ALA A 220 -23.50 -4.92 3.42
CA ALA A 220 -24.15 -5.42 4.64
C ALA A 220 -25.63 -5.01 4.71
N ALA A 221 -26.02 -3.95 4.01
CA ALA A 221 -27.39 -3.50 3.85
C ALA A 221 -27.55 -2.80 2.50
N GLU A 222 -28.73 -2.93 1.89
CA GLU A 222 -29.11 -2.26 0.65
C GLU A 222 -30.48 -1.61 0.83
N ALA A 223 -30.68 -0.42 0.27
CA ALA A 223 -31.94 0.31 0.29
C ALA A 223 -32.19 0.97 -1.08
N VAL A 224 -33.46 1.10 -1.46
CA VAL A 224 -33.88 1.73 -2.72
C VAL A 224 -34.63 3.01 -2.38
N CYS A 225 -34.33 4.09 -3.11
CA CYS A 225 -35.03 5.37 -2.99
C CYS A 225 -35.57 5.80 -4.36
N PRO A 226 -36.82 6.26 -4.46
CA PRO A 226 -37.33 6.85 -5.68
C PRO A 226 -36.56 8.14 -6.02
N VAL A 227 -36.06 8.24 -7.25
CA VAL A 227 -35.51 9.48 -7.82
C VAL A 227 -36.61 10.20 -8.60
N SER A 228 -36.93 11.43 -8.20
CA SER A 228 -37.79 12.33 -8.97
C SER A 228 -37.09 12.66 -10.30
N LYS A 229 -37.84 12.59 -11.41
CA LYS A 229 -37.41 13.14 -12.69
C LYS A 229 -37.41 14.66 -12.67
#